data_AF-A0A495AM88-F1
#
_entry.id   AF-A0A495AM88-F1
#
_cell.length_a   1.000
_cell.length_b   1.000
_cell.length_c   1.000
_cell.angle_alpha   90.00
_cell.angle_beta   90.00
_cell.angle_gamma   90.00
#
_symmetry.space_group_name_H-M   'P 1'
#
loop_
_entity.id
_entity.type
_entity.pdbx_description
1 polymer ?
#
loop_
_entity_poly.entity_id
_entity_poly.type
_entity_poly.pdbx_seq_one_letter_code
_entity_poly.pdbx_strand_id
1 'polypeptide(L)'
;KIAFPPVDSPVVVTEGEWLKSLRRYPFEVQSLPAASFNLIQQVGRLIRSHGCYGEVVIYDRRLLTKNYGQRLLGALPVFPITQPPAPAAKIVEATPKKAARRKRMGKKYQGS
;
A
#
# COMPACT_ATOMS: atom_id res chain seq x y z
N LYS A 1 0.18 -0.11 4.85
CA LYS A 1 1.66 0.05 4.94
C LYS A 1 2.12 1.03 3.88
N ILE A 2 3.02 1.96 4.21
CA ILE A 2 3.62 2.90 3.26
C ILE A 2 4.59 2.15 2.34
N ALA A 3 4.48 2.38 1.03
CA ALA A 3 5.36 1.79 0.02
C ALA A 3 6.61 2.65 -0.15
N PHE A 4 7.69 2.28 0.53
CA PHE A 4 9.02 2.84 0.30
C PHE A 4 9.73 2.07 -0.83
N PRO A 5 10.63 2.72 -1.58
CA PRO A 5 11.43 2.03 -2.58
C PRO A 5 12.32 0.95 -1.93
N PRO A 6 12.60 -0.15 -2.65
CA PRO A 6 13.48 -1.20 -2.16
C PRO A 6 14.91 -0.67 -2.04
N VAL A 7 15.51 -0.87 -0.87
CA VAL A 7 16.87 -0.39 -0.55
C VAL A 7 17.98 -1.15 -1.31
N ASP A 8 17.66 -2.32 -1.87
CA ASP A 8 18.62 -3.20 -2.55
C ASP A 8 18.72 -2.96 -4.07
N SER A 9 18.01 -1.96 -4.61
CA SER A 9 18.12 -1.61 -6.03
C SER A 9 19.45 -0.90 -6.31
N PRO A 10 20.26 -1.36 -7.28
CA PRO A 10 21.58 -0.77 -7.55
C PRO A 10 21.48 0.72 -7.90
N VAL A 11 20.43 1.12 -8.62
CA VAL A 11 20.17 2.53 -8.94
C VAL A 11 19.91 3.36 -7.67
N VAL A 12 19.12 2.81 -6.74
CA VAL A 12 18.79 3.48 -5.47
C VAL A 12 20.02 3.63 -4.59
N VAL A 13 20.88 2.60 -4.56
CA VAL A 13 22.13 2.62 -3.81
C VAL A 13 23.09 3.66 -4.36
N THR A 14 23.34 3.67 -5.68
CA THR A 14 24.26 4.63 -6.31
C THR A 14 23.78 6.07 -6.14
N GLU A 15 22.48 6.33 -6.32
CA GLU A 15 21.90 7.65 -6.07
C GLU A 15 22.04 8.05 -4.60
N GLY A 16 21.84 7.12 -3.67
CA GLY A 16 22.00 7.35 -2.25
C GLY A 16 23.45 7.68 -1.85
N GLU A 17 24.43 7.02 -2.43
CA GLU A 17 25.86 7.32 -2.22
C GLU A 17 26.24 8.70 -2.77
N TRP A 18 25.73 9.05 -3.96
CA TRP A 18 25.91 10.37 -4.53
C TRP A 18 25.26 11.47 -3.66
N LEU A 19 24.05 11.25 -3.14
CA LEU A 19 23.41 12.19 -2.22
C LEU A 19 24.18 12.36 -0.91
N LYS A 20 24.79 11.29 -0.39
CA LYS A 20 25.66 11.36 0.79
C LYS A 20 26.91 12.20 0.51
N SER A 21 27.52 12.08 -0.68
CA SER A 21 28.68 12.90 -1.04
C SER A 21 28.34 14.41 -1.08
N LEU A 22 27.08 14.74 -1.39
CA LEU A 22 26.52 16.09 -1.33
C LEU A 22 26.05 16.52 0.07
N ARG A 23 26.36 15.75 1.12
CA ARG A 23 25.88 15.95 2.51
C ARG A 23 24.35 16.03 2.63
N ARG A 24 23.62 15.34 1.76
CA ARG A 24 22.16 15.23 1.84
C ARG A 24 21.75 13.88 2.42
N TYR A 25 20.57 13.82 3.04
CA TYR A 25 20.05 12.60 3.62
C TYR A 25 19.22 11.81 2.58
N PRO A 26 19.69 10.65 2.07
CA PRO A 26 19.05 9.97 0.95
C PRO A 26 17.59 9.59 1.20
N PHE A 27 17.27 9.19 2.42
CA PHE A 27 15.88 8.86 2.79
C PHE A 27 14.94 10.05 2.59
N GLU A 28 15.35 11.26 2.97
CA GLU A 28 14.50 12.45 2.86
C GLU A 28 14.37 12.95 1.42
N VAL A 29 15.43 12.80 0.62
CA VAL A 29 15.47 13.32 -0.75
C VAL A 29 14.88 12.33 -1.76
N GLN A 30 14.97 11.03 -1.49
CA GLN A 30 14.60 9.99 -2.46
C GLN A 30 13.44 9.11 -1.97
N SER A 31 13.58 8.50 -0.79
CA SER A 31 12.59 7.53 -0.29
C SER A 31 11.28 8.18 0.11
N LEU A 32 11.34 9.33 0.77
CA LEU A 32 10.16 10.04 1.27
C LEU A 32 9.30 10.62 0.13
N PRO A 33 9.85 11.28 -0.90
CA PRO A 33 9.06 11.77 -2.03
C PRO A 33 8.41 10.63 -2.82
N ALA A 34 9.13 9.53 -3.05
CA ALA A 34 8.58 8.35 -3.72
C ALA A 34 7.40 7.74 -2.95
N ALA A 35 7.52 7.62 -1.62
CA ALA A 35 6.44 7.17 -0.77
C ALA A 35 5.23 8.11 -0.79
N SER A 36 5.47 9.43 -0.76
CA SER A 36 4.44 10.47 -0.86
C SER A 36 3.66 10.36 -2.17
N PHE A 37 4.37 10.31 -3.30
CA PHE A 37 3.78 10.19 -4.62
C PHE A 37 2.89 8.95 -4.74
N ASN A 38 3.39 7.79 -4.30
CA ASN A 38 2.59 6.56 -4.31
C ASN A 38 1.33 6.67 -3.45
N LEU A 39 1.42 7.35 -2.29
CA LEU A 39 0.28 7.55 -1.40
C LEU A 39 -0.77 8.46 -2.04
N ILE A 40 -0.34 9.58 -2.63
CA ILE A 40 -1.23 10.49 -3.37
C ILE A 40 -1.95 9.74 -4.50
N GLN A 41 -1.22 8.94 -5.29
CA GLN A 41 -1.80 8.17 -6.39
C GLN A 41 -2.81 7.12 -5.89
N GLN A 42 -2.58 6.50 -4.73
CA GLN A 42 -3.53 5.57 -4.12
C GLN A 42 -4.79 6.29 -3.65
N VAL A 43 -4.65 7.43 -2.99
CA VAL A 43 -5.77 8.26 -2.53
C VAL A 43 -6.57 8.83 -3.71
N GLY A 44 -5.91 9.25 -4.78
CA GLY A 44 -6.56 9.71 -6.01
C GLY A 44 -7.39 8.64 -6.72
N ARG A 45 -7.20 7.35 -6.41
CA ARG A 45 -8.10 6.29 -6.91
C ARG A 45 -9.46 6.31 -6.23
N LEU A 46 -9.57 6.86 -5.02
CA LEU A 46 -10.80 6.95 -4.24
C LEU A 46 -11.70 8.09 -4.73
N ILE A 47 -11.12 9.26 -5.04
CA ILE A 47 -11.86 10.45 -5.49
C ILE A 47 -11.74 10.56 -7.00
N ARG A 48 -12.79 10.15 -7.73
CA ARG A 48 -12.85 10.24 -9.20
C ARG A 48 -13.99 11.10 -9.74
N SER A 49 -14.92 11.51 -8.89
CA SER A 49 -16.03 12.39 -9.25
C SER A 49 -16.58 13.09 -8.00
N HIS A 50 -17.39 14.13 -8.20
CA HIS A 50 -17.99 14.93 -7.11
C HIS A 50 -18.84 14.13 -6.13
N GLY A 51 -19.38 12.97 -6.54
CA GLY A 51 -20.18 12.09 -5.68
C GLY A 51 -19.37 10.98 -4.98
N CYS A 52 -18.05 10.91 -5.17
CA CYS A 52 -17.23 9.88 -4.55
C CYS A 52 -17.05 10.17 -3.06
N TYR A 53 -17.45 9.21 -2.22
CA TYR A 53 -17.16 9.18 -0.80
C TYR A 53 -16.46 7.88 -0.44
N GLY A 54 -15.70 7.91 0.64
CA GLY A 54 -15.05 6.73 1.21
C GLY A 54 -13.93 7.12 2.15
N GLU A 55 -13.28 6.10 2.72
CA GLU A 55 -12.25 6.28 3.73
C GLU A 55 -10.96 5.58 3.29
N VAL A 56 -9.82 6.21 3.60
CA VAL A 56 -8.49 5.62 3.36
C VAL A 56 -7.93 5.14 4.69
N VAL A 57 -7.96 3.82 4.89
CA VAL A 57 -7.44 3.21 6.12
C VAL A 57 -5.97 2.84 5.94
N ILE A 58 -5.07 3.54 6.64
CA ILE A 58 -3.63 3.29 6.58
C ILE A 58 -3.16 2.60 7.86
N TYR A 59 -2.87 1.30 7.76
CA TYR A 59 -2.23 0.52 8.82
C TYR A 59 -0.72 0.77 8.85
N ASP A 60 -0.30 1.99 9.19
CA ASP A 60 1.11 2.33 9.35
C ASP A 60 1.31 3.37 10.45
N ARG A 61 1.72 2.92 11.65
CA ARG A 61 1.94 3.82 12.80
C ARG A 61 2.99 4.89 12.52
N ARG A 62 3.87 4.69 11.53
CA ARG A 62 4.96 5.63 11.22
C ARG A 62 4.44 6.99 10.76
N LEU A 63 3.21 7.07 10.25
CA LEU A 63 2.57 8.35 9.91
C LEU A 63 2.37 9.26 11.12
N LEU A 64 2.20 8.68 12.31
CA LEU A 64 1.97 9.42 13.55
C LEU A 64 3.24 9.50 14.40
N THR A 65 4.06 8.45 14.42
CA THR A 65 5.21 8.34 15.33
C THR A 65 6.50 8.98 14.80
N LYS A 66 6.62 9.20 13.49
CA LYS A 66 7.85 9.72 12.87
C LYS A 66 7.63 11.15 12.38
N ASN A 67 8.66 11.98 12.50
CA ASN A 67 8.62 13.39 12.09
C ASN A 67 8.22 13.58 10.62
N TYR A 68 8.65 12.66 9.74
CA TYR A 68 8.28 12.70 8.32
C TYR A 68 6.81 12.33 8.05
N GLY A 69 6.11 11.72 9.01
CA GLY A 69 4.73 11.29 8.86
C GLY A 69 3.78 12.47 8.65
N GLN A 70 3.98 13.56 9.39
CA GLN A 70 3.23 14.80 9.21
C GLN A 70 3.44 15.41 7.82
N ARG A 71 4.66 15.32 7.27
CA ARG A 71 4.96 15.78 5.90
C ARG A 71 4.22 14.94 4.85
N LEU A 72 4.12 13.62 5.05
CA LEU A 72 3.36 12.74 4.15
C LEU A 72 1.86 13.05 4.21
N LEU A 73 1.30 13.25 5.41
CA LEU A 73 -0.11 13.60 5.58
C LEU A 73 -0.43 14.97 4.99
N GLY A 74 0.46 15.96 5.17
CA GLY A 74 0.30 17.29 4.59
C GLY A 74 0.44 17.36 3.07
N ALA A 75 1.00 16.33 2.43
CA ALA A 75 1.07 16.23 0.96
C ALA A 75 -0.23 15.67 0.34
N LEU A 76 -1.12 15.10 1.16
CA LEU A 76 -2.42 14.64 0.70
C LEU A 76 -3.40 15.81 0.59
N PRO A 77 -4.45 15.69 -0.25
CA PRO A 77 -5.61 16.57 -0.16
C PRO A 77 -6.10 16.68 1.29
N VAL A 78 -6.72 17.80 1.65
CA VAL A 78 -7.19 18.02 3.02
C VAL A 78 -8.27 16.99 3.36
N PHE A 79 -7.94 16.06 4.26
CA PHE A 79 -8.85 15.04 4.79
C PHE A 79 -8.99 15.19 6.31
N PRO A 80 -10.17 14.93 6.88
CA PRO A 80 -10.28 14.68 8.30
C PRO A 80 -9.55 13.39 8.66
N ILE A 81 -8.57 13.45 9.56
CA ILE A 81 -7.82 12.29 10.03
C ILE A 81 -8.43 11.80 11.34
N THR A 82 -8.94 10.57 11.33
CA THR A 82 -9.48 9.91 12.52
C THR A 82 -8.57 8.77 12.97
N GLN A 83 -8.49 8.54 14.29
CA GLN A 83 -7.73 7.44 14.89
C GLN A 83 -8.70 6.52 15.65
N PRO A 84 -9.52 5.72 14.95
CA PRO A 84 -10.36 4.76 15.61
C PRO A 84 -9.48 3.73 16.34
N PRO A 85 -9.90 3.23 17.51
CA PRO A 85 -9.21 2.12 18.15
C PRO A 85 -9.11 0.97 17.14
N ALA A 86 -7.96 0.28 17.15
CA ALA A 86 -7.76 -0.86 16.27
C ALA A 86 -8.96 -1.81 16.40
N PRO A 87 -9.65 -2.17 15.30
CA PRO A 87 -10.82 -3.03 15.40
C PRO A 87 -10.38 -4.33 16.07
N ALA A 88 -11.05 -4.72 17.15
CA ALA A 88 -10.92 -6.05 17.71
C ALA A 88 -11.13 -7.03 16.55
N ALA A 89 -10.09 -7.78 16.20
CA ALA A 89 -10.05 -8.51 14.94
C ALA A 89 -11.29 -9.39 14.81
N LYS A 90 -12.26 -8.98 13.98
CA LYS A 90 -13.22 -9.91 13.43
C LYS A 90 -12.40 -10.74 12.44
N ILE A 91 -12.06 -11.96 12.85
CA ILE A 91 -11.59 -13.01 11.95
C ILE A 91 -12.68 -13.11 10.88
N VAL A 92 -12.43 -12.52 9.72
CA VAL A 92 -13.29 -12.74 8.56
C VAL A 92 -12.99 -14.16 8.14
N GLU A 93 -13.82 -15.10 8.59
CA GLU A 93 -13.80 -16.47 8.08
C GLU A 93 -13.82 -16.39 6.55
N ALA A 94 -12.74 -16.89 5.93
CA ALA A 94 -12.62 -16.90 4.48
C ALA A 94 -13.86 -17.62 3.91
N THR A 95 -14.65 -16.90 3.11
CA THR A 95 -15.84 -17.46 2.49
C THR A 95 -15.40 -18.60 1.56
N PRO A 96 -15.94 -19.83 1.70
CA PRO A 96 -15.49 -20.94 0.88
C PRO A 96 -15.89 -20.66 -0.58
N LYS A 97 -14.90 -20.51 -1.47
CA LYS A 97 -15.13 -20.48 -2.92
C LYS A 97 -15.85 -21.77 -3.31
N LYS A 98 -17.09 -21.66 -3.80
CA LYS A 98 -17.80 -22.77 -4.44
C LYS A 98 -16.91 -23.40 -5.51
N ALA A 99 -16.47 -24.63 -5.27
CA ALA A 99 -15.78 -25.43 -6.26
C ALA A 99 -16.73 -25.65 -7.45
N ALA A 100 -16.39 -25.06 -8.60
CA ALA A 100 -17.08 -25.34 -9.86
C ALA A 100 -16.89 -26.83 -10.19
N ARG A 101 -17.96 -27.61 -10.00
CA ARG A 101 -18.02 -29.04 -10.32
C ARG A 101 -17.89 -29.23 -11.83
N ARG A 102 -16.66 -29.41 -12.31
CA ARG A 102 -16.38 -29.78 -13.70
C ARG A 102 -16.83 -31.23 -13.90
N LYS A 103 -17.98 -31.42 -14.55
CA LYS A 103 -18.56 -32.72 -14.89
C LYS A 103 -17.64 -33.42 -15.90
N ARG A 104 -16.71 -34.27 -15.42
CA ARG A 104 -15.96 -35.20 -16.28
C ARG A 104 -16.85 -36.39 -16.59
N MET A 105 -17.41 -36.41 -17.79
CA MET A 105 -18.13 -37.55 -18.36
C MET A 105 -17.07 -38.60 -18.75
N GLY A 106 -16.85 -39.60 -17.90
CA GLY A 106 -15.98 -40.74 -18.18
C GLY A 106 -16.70 -41.73 -19.09
N LYS A 107 -16.21 -41.88 -20.33
CA LYS A 107 -16.63 -42.93 -21.27
C LYS A 107 -16.08 -44.27 -20.76
N LYS A 108 -16.96 -45.26 -20.66
CA LYS A 108 -16.69 -46.65 -20.24
C LYS A 108 -15.62 -47.29 -21.12
N TYR A 109 -14.67 -48.00 -20.49
CA TYR A 109 -13.97 -49.13 -21.09
C TYR A 109 -14.13 -50.31 -20.13
N GLN A 110 -14.98 -51.27 -20.52
CA GLN A 110 -15.04 -52.60 -19.92
C GLN A 110 -13.97 -53.43 -20.64
N GLY A 111 -13.06 -54.01 -19.86
CA GLY A 111 -12.20 -55.09 -20.32
C GLY A 111 -12.94 -56.42 -20.22
N SER A 112 -12.74 -57.26 -21.22
CA SER A 112 -12.75 -58.72 -21.15
C SER A 112 -11.63 -59.18 -22.07
#